data_AF-A0A925QFP8-F1
#
_entry.id   AF-A0A925QFP8-F1
#
_cell.length_a   1.000
_cell.length_b   1.000
_cell.length_c   1.000
_cell.angle_alpha   90.00
_cell.angle_beta   90.00
_cell.angle_gamma   90.00
#
_symmetry.space_group_name_H-M   'P 1'
#
loop_
_entity.id
_entity.type
_entity.pdbx_description
1 polymer ?
#
loop_
_entity_poly.entity_id
_entity_poly.type
_entity_poly.pdbx_seq_one_letter_code
_entity_poly.pdbx_strand_id
1 'polypeptide(L)'
;MNIEEGDTISFKIQCNNGSFPIEELTYLSNYPVKSTTPVAKCGDDFSWTAPFDFVKDNDKEKTKKLLLLIIGTNKFHTSDTAKIEINVKENINYPQQVKEFERLQADTRRYITSLKASFRLVDRKIKRTKSTRTAFDLASASTALGGTIFSSLPGEGEKTVGKILPSVGIAMVPVKEATAPNSSYEQSTATLIRSSIKRLEYLMQENQLVGDRDPEILNKSRKIRDELKQMQIQLIDIPYTEENIDEKELNAYFNNPKVNKKYKPKMKK
;
A
#
# COMPACT_ATOMS: atom_id res chain seq x y z
N MET A 1 -19.25 -31.44 -18.62
CA MET A 1 -19.25 -30.15 -19.37
C MET A 1 -18.13 -29.28 -18.83
N ASN A 2 -17.45 -28.47 -19.66
CA ASN A 2 -16.36 -27.61 -19.21
C ASN A 2 -16.76 -26.14 -19.42
N ILE A 3 -16.64 -25.31 -18.38
CA ILE A 3 -16.95 -23.87 -18.41
C ILE A 3 -15.89 -23.08 -17.67
N GLU A 4 -15.82 -21.78 -17.92
CA GLU A 4 -14.96 -20.87 -17.17
C GLU A 4 -15.77 -20.07 -16.15
N GLU A 5 -15.11 -19.56 -15.11
CA GLU A 5 -15.78 -18.63 -14.20
C GLU A 5 -16.28 -17.38 -14.93
N GLY A 6 -17.46 -16.92 -14.56
CA GLY A 6 -18.19 -15.86 -15.26
C GLY A 6 -19.14 -16.37 -16.35
N ASP A 7 -18.98 -17.61 -16.82
CA ASP A 7 -19.89 -18.17 -17.82
C ASP A 7 -21.23 -18.55 -17.19
N THR A 8 -22.30 -18.37 -17.97
CA THR A 8 -23.64 -18.83 -17.64
C THR A 8 -23.93 -20.11 -18.40
N ILE A 9 -24.33 -21.14 -17.66
CA ILE A 9 -24.83 -22.38 -18.22
C ILE A 9 -26.35 -22.35 -18.20
N SER A 10 -26.95 -22.75 -19.31
CA SER A 10 -28.40 -22.92 -19.39
C SER A 10 -28.69 -24.20 -20.18
N PHE A 11 -29.47 -25.09 -19.58
CA PHE A 11 -29.94 -26.29 -20.25
C PHE A 11 -31.36 -26.63 -19.81
N LYS A 12 -32.13 -27.17 -20.75
CA LYS A 12 -33.51 -27.59 -20.53
C LYS A 12 -33.54 -28.98 -19.93
N ILE A 13 -34.31 -29.16 -18.86
CA ILE A 13 -34.50 -30.48 -18.27
C ILE A 13 -35.64 -31.19 -18.99
N GLN A 14 -35.31 -32.27 -19.69
CA GLN A 14 -36.29 -33.09 -20.39
C GLN A 14 -36.53 -34.37 -19.61
N CYS A 15 -37.81 -34.66 -19.34
CA CYS A 15 -38.23 -35.91 -18.74
C CYS A 15 -38.93 -36.76 -19.81
N ASN A 16 -38.73 -38.06 -19.75
CA ASN A 16 -39.43 -38.97 -20.64
C ASN A 16 -40.86 -39.22 -20.12
N ASN A 17 -41.86 -39.11 -21.00
CA ASN A 17 -43.25 -39.43 -20.67
C ASN A 17 -43.49 -40.94 -20.85
N GLY A 18 -42.93 -41.73 -19.94
CA GLY A 18 -43.22 -43.16 -19.81
C GLY A 18 -44.50 -43.43 -19.02
N SER A 19 -44.70 -44.68 -18.61
CA SER A 19 -45.88 -45.13 -17.84
C SER A 19 -46.08 -44.39 -16.50
N PHE A 20 -45.02 -43.75 -15.97
CA PHE A 20 -45.05 -42.98 -14.75
C PHE A 20 -44.37 -41.62 -14.96
N PRO A 21 -45.13 -40.56 -15.28
CA PRO A 21 -44.54 -39.23 -15.49
C PRO A 21 -44.00 -38.66 -14.17
N ILE A 22 -42.89 -37.93 -14.27
CA ILE A 22 -42.30 -37.16 -13.17
C ILE A 22 -43.18 -35.93 -12.94
N GLU A 23 -43.55 -35.70 -11.69
CA GLU A 23 -44.44 -34.59 -11.30
C GLU A 23 -43.70 -33.44 -10.61
N GLU A 24 -42.75 -33.81 -9.77
CA GLU A 24 -41.94 -32.88 -8.99
C GLU A 24 -40.47 -33.12 -9.26
N LEU A 25 -39.72 -32.03 -9.31
CA LEU A 25 -38.30 -32.04 -9.58
C LEU A 25 -37.59 -31.20 -8.53
N THR A 26 -36.54 -31.78 -7.96
CA THR A 26 -35.63 -31.12 -7.03
C THR A 26 -34.20 -31.33 -7.48
N TYR A 27 -33.30 -30.42 -7.13
CA TYR A 27 -31.88 -30.59 -7.43
C TYR A 27 -31.03 -30.40 -6.17
N LEU A 28 -29.95 -31.16 -6.11
CA LEU A 28 -28.93 -31.08 -5.07
C LEU A 28 -27.57 -30.87 -5.74
N SER A 29 -26.69 -30.16 -5.04
CA SER A 29 -25.33 -29.94 -5.52
C SER A 29 -24.34 -30.04 -4.38
N ASN A 30 -23.10 -30.46 -4.71
CA ASN A 30 -22.01 -30.54 -3.73
C ASN A 30 -21.56 -29.16 -3.20
N TYR A 31 -21.92 -28.08 -3.91
CA TYR A 31 -21.75 -26.69 -3.49
C TYR A 31 -23.12 -25.99 -3.45
N PRO A 32 -23.31 -24.94 -2.65
CA PRO A 32 -24.56 -24.19 -2.62
C PRO A 32 -24.76 -23.43 -3.93
N VAL A 33 -25.44 -24.07 -4.89
CA VAL A 33 -25.77 -23.50 -6.19
C VAL A 33 -27.26 -23.15 -6.19
N LYS A 34 -27.57 -21.93 -6.64
CA LYS A 34 -28.94 -21.50 -6.86
C LYS A 34 -29.13 -21.24 -8.35
N SER A 35 -30.06 -21.96 -8.95
CA SER A 35 -30.53 -21.65 -10.28
C SER A 35 -31.17 -20.26 -10.30
N THR A 36 -30.94 -19.50 -11.36
CA THR A 36 -31.58 -18.21 -11.62
C THR A 36 -33.07 -18.38 -11.92
N THR A 37 -33.42 -19.50 -12.54
CA THR A 37 -34.78 -19.91 -12.88
C THR A 37 -35.29 -20.96 -11.89
N PRO A 38 -36.57 -20.93 -11.52
CA PRO A 38 -37.16 -21.99 -10.69
C PRO A 38 -37.14 -23.30 -11.48
N VAL A 39 -36.69 -24.37 -10.84
CA VAL A 39 -36.69 -25.71 -11.41
C VAL A 39 -37.58 -26.56 -10.53
N ALA A 40 -38.79 -26.83 -10.99
CA ALA A 40 -39.80 -27.60 -10.25
C ALA A 40 -40.47 -28.67 -11.11
N LYS A 41 -40.50 -28.48 -12.44
CA LYS A 41 -41.16 -29.36 -13.38
C LYS A 41 -40.27 -29.71 -14.56
N CYS A 42 -40.63 -30.81 -15.20
CA CYS A 42 -40.05 -31.21 -16.47
C CYS A 42 -40.35 -30.15 -17.54
N GLY A 43 -39.33 -29.79 -18.31
CA GLY A 43 -39.39 -28.70 -19.28
C GLY A 43 -38.93 -27.36 -18.74
N ASP A 44 -38.65 -27.24 -17.44
CA ASP A 44 -38.00 -26.06 -16.88
C ASP A 44 -36.53 -26.00 -17.30
N ASP A 45 -36.02 -24.77 -17.44
CA ASP A 45 -34.62 -24.52 -17.73
C ASP A 45 -33.85 -24.36 -16.44
N PHE A 46 -32.73 -25.06 -16.31
CA PHE A 46 -31.74 -24.79 -15.28
C PHE A 46 -30.77 -23.73 -15.82
N SER A 47 -30.63 -22.61 -15.12
CA SER A 47 -29.70 -21.55 -15.48
C SER A 47 -28.82 -21.19 -14.29
N TRP A 48 -27.50 -21.26 -14.44
CA TRP A 48 -26.56 -20.93 -13.38
C TRP A 48 -25.34 -20.21 -13.94
N THR A 49 -24.89 -19.16 -13.25
CA THR A 49 -23.66 -18.45 -13.57
C THR A 49 -22.57 -18.81 -12.58
N ALA A 50 -21.42 -19.28 -13.09
CA ALA A 50 -20.28 -19.60 -12.25
C ALA A 50 -19.67 -18.31 -11.67
N PRO A 51 -19.56 -18.16 -10.33
CA PRO A 51 -18.94 -16.98 -9.74
C PRO A 51 -17.41 -16.99 -9.94
N PHE A 52 -16.79 -15.80 -10.03
CA PHE A 52 -15.33 -15.58 -10.18
C PHE A 52 -14.48 -15.89 -8.92
N ASP A 53 -15.01 -16.66 -7.97
CA ASP A 53 -14.32 -17.12 -6.74
C ASP A 53 -14.74 -18.58 -6.43
N PHE A 54 -15.08 -19.33 -7.47
CA PHE A 54 -15.50 -20.72 -7.32
C PHE A 54 -14.29 -21.63 -7.10
N VAL A 55 -13.24 -21.41 -7.91
CA VAL A 55 -11.92 -22.03 -7.79
C VAL A 55 -11.06 -21.14 -6.90
N LYS A 56 -10.58 -21.66 -5.77
CA LYS A 56 -9.75 -20.87 -4.85
C LYS A 56 -8.29 -20.95 -5.25
N ASP A 57 -7.51 -19.91 -4.92
CA ASP A 57 -6.05 -19.88 -5.12
C ASP A 57 -5.31 -21.10 -4.51
N ASN A 58 -5.88 -21.74 -3.48
CA ASN A 58 -5.30 -22.91 -2.82
C ASN A 58 -5.59 -24.25 -3.51
N ASP A 59 -6.51 -24.28 -4.48
CA ASP A 59 -6.85 -25.49 -5.21
C ASP A 59 -5.70 -25.83 -6.19
N LYS A 60 -5.05 -26.99 -6.01
CA LYS A 60 -3.89 -27.41 -6.81
C LYS A 60 -4.21 -27.54 -8.30
N GLU A 61 -5.44 -27.95 -8.58
CA GLU A 61 -6.00 -27.98 -9.91
C GLU A 61 -6.77 -26.66 -10.08
N LYS A 62 -6.42 -25.86 -11.10
CA LYS A 62 -7.13 -24.61 -11.48
C LYS A 62 -8.53 -24.88 -12.05
N THR A 63 -9.13 -25.98 -11.65
CA THR A 63 -10.38 -26.53 -12.10
C THR A 63 -11.07 -27.21 -10.93
N LYS A 64 -12.38 -27.00 -10.82
CA LYS A 64 -13.19 -27.56 -9.74
C LYS A 64 -14.45 -28.19 -10.29
N LYS A 65 -14.83 -29.33 -9.72
CA LYS A 65 -15.97 -30.12 -10.18
C LYS A 65 -17.23 -29.76 -9.38
N LEU A 66 -18.22 -29.21 -10.07
CA LEU A 66 -19.59 -29.09 -9.59
C LEU A 66 -20.35 -30.36 -9.99
N LEU A 67 -20.86 -31.07 -8.98
CA LEU A 67 -21.76 -32.19 -9.17
C LEU A 67 -23.18 -31.71 -8.90
N LEU A 68 -24.04 -31.82 -9.91
CA LEU A 68 -25.47 -31.51 -9.82
C LEU A 68 -26.25 -32.83 -9.95
N LEU A 69 -27.09 -33.11 -8.97
CA LEU A 69 -27.99 -34.25 -8.91
C LEU A 69 -29.40 -33.73 -9.11
N ILE A 70 -30.05 -34.13 -10.19
CA ILE A 70 -31.45 -33.79 -10.47
C ILE A 70 -32.29 -35.00 -10.06
N ILE A 71 -33.20 -34.80 -9.12
CA ILE A 71 -34.06 -35.84 -8.55
C ILE A 71 -35.49 -35.55 -8.97
N GLY A 72 -36.06 -36.44 -9.79
CA GLY A 72 -37.47 -36.40 -10.17
C GLY A 72 -38.27 -37.41 -9.35
N THR A 73 -39.43 -37.02 -8.85
CA THR A 73 -40.38 -37.89 -8.14
C THR A 73 -41.70 -38.02 -8.89
N ASN A 74 -42.31 -39.20 -8.82
CA ASN A 74 -43.62 -39.48 -9.39
C ASN A 74 -44.72 -39.51 -8.30
N LYS A 75 -45.98 -39.69 -8.72
CA LYS A 75 -47.16 -39.86 -7.84
C LYS A 75 -47.02 -40.98 -6.80
N PHE A 76 -46.18 -41.98 -7.08
CA PHE A 76 -45.98 -43.16 -6.26
C PHE A 76 -44.75 -43.02 -5.35
N HIS A 77 -44.20 -41.81 -5.20
CA HIS A 77 -42.99 -41.50 -4.43
C HIS A 77 -41.76 -42.32 -4.84
N THR A 78 -41.71 -42.80 -6.08
CA THR A 78 -40.50 -43.37 -6.67
C THR A 78 -39.66 -42.23 -7.22
N SER A 79 -38.36 -42.24 -6.92
CA SER A 79 -37.42 -41.22 -7.38
C SER A 79 -36.50 -41.77 -8.48
N ASP A 80 -36.22 -40.93 -9.47
CA ASP A 80 -35.15 -41.13 -10.45
C ASP A 80 -34.13 -39.99 -10.30
N THR A 81 -32.84 -40.29 -10.49
CA THR A 81 -31.76 -39.32 -10.27
C THR A 81 -30.80 -39.26 -11.45
N ALA A 82 -30.73 -38.09 -12.10
CA ALA A 82 -29.74 -37.79 -13.12
C ALA A 82 -28.53 -37.08 -12.50
N LYS A 83 -27.32 -37.46 -12.93
CA LYS A 83 -26.06 -36.85 -12.49
C LYS A 83 -25.46 -36.01 -13.61
N ILE A 84 -25.16 -34.75 -13.30
CA ILE A 84 -24.52 -33.81 -14.22
C ILE A 84 -23.21 -33.35 -13.59
N GLU A 85 -22.12 -33.53 -14.34
CA GLU A 85 -20.79 -33.09 -13.93
C GLU A 85 -20.35 -31.88 -14.76
N ILE A 86 -20.05 -30.79 -14.06
CA ILE A 86 -19.59 -29.53 -14.63
C ILE A 86 -18.20 -29.25 -14.07
N ASN A 87 -17.20 -29.19 -14.94
CA ASN A 87 -15.85 -28.77 -14.60
C ASN A 87 -15.74 -27.26 -14.84
N VAL A 88 -15.55 -26.51 -13.76
CA VAL A 88 -15.38 -25.05 -13.79
C VAL A 88 -13.90 -24.74 -13.72
N LYS A 89 -13.39 -23.96 -14.67
CA LYS A 89 -12.01 -23.50 -14.73
C LYS A 89 -11.90 -22.06 -14.23
N GLU A 90 -10.83 -21.79 -13.49
CA GLU A 90 -10.50 -20.44 -12.99
C GLU A 90 -10.45 -19.41 -14.13
N ASN A 91 -11.05 -18.24 -13.90
CA ASN A 91 -11.00 -17.11 -14.83
C ASN A 91 -10.90 -15.75 -14.12
N ILE A 92 -10.36 -14.75 -14.80
CA ILE A 92 -10.15 -13.42 -14.22
C ILE A 92 -11.35 -12.52 -14.48
N ASN A 93 -11.92 -11.97 -13.39
CA ASN A 93 -12.92 -10.90 -13.48
C ASN A 93 -12.26 -9.55 -13.85
N TYR A 94 -11.91 -9.34 -15.11
CA TYR A 94 -11.21 -8.13 -15.57
C TYR A 94 -11.87 -6.81 -15.15
N PRO A 95 -13.19 -6.58 -15.32
CA PRO A 95 -13.82 -5.32 -14.92
C PRO A 95 -13.68 -4.99 -13.43
N GLN A 96 -13.73 -6.01 -12.57
CA GLN A 96 -13.50 -5.82 -11.13
C GLN A 96 -12.01 -5.55 -10.85
N GLN A 97 -11.12 -6.34 -11.45
CA GLN A 97 -9.68 -6.22 -11.23
C GLN A 97 -9.13 -4.86 -11.70
N VAL A 98 -9.64 -4.31 -12.80
CA VAL A 98 -9.26 -2.96 -13.27
C VAL A 98 -9.64 -1.91 -12.22
N LYS A 99 -10.86 -1.95 -11.68
CA LYS A 99 -11.29 -1.01 -10.62
C LYS A 99 -10.44 -1.13 -9.35
N GLU A 100 -10.12 -2.35 -8.95
CA GLU A 100 -9.26 -2.59 -7.78
C GLU A 100 -7.84 -2.07 -8.02
N PHE A 101 -7.31 -2.26 -9.22
CA PHE A 101 -6.00 -1.76 -9.63
C PHE A 101 -5.96 -0.23 -9.67
N GLU A 102 -6.98 0.44 -10.23
CA GLU A 102 -7.10 1.90 -10.22
C GLU A 102 -7.14 2.46 -8.80
N ARG A 103 -7.88 1.81 -7.90
CA ARG A 103 -7.91 2.17 -6.48
C ARG A 103 -6.54 2.03 -5.85
N LEU A 104 -5.84 0.92 -6.10
CA LEU A 104 -4.48 0.70 -5.63
C LEU A 104 -3.51 1.77 -6.13
N GLN A 105 -3.63 2.19 -7.40
CA GLN A 105 -2.86 3.30 -7.93
C GLN A 105 -3.17 4.62 -7.21
N ALA A 106 -4.45 4.93 -6.99
CA ALA A 106 -4.86 6.14 -6.29
C ALA A 106 -4.31 6.18 -4.86
N ASP A 107 -4.40 5.07 -4.14
CA ASP A 107 -3.87 4.95 -2.78
C ASP A 107 -2.34 5.07 -2.76
N THR A 108 -1.65 4.48 -3.74
CA THR A 108 -0.19 4.62 -3.90
C THR A 108 0.20 6.08 -4.19
N ARG A 109 -0.53 6.79 -5.06
CA ARG A 109 -0.29 8.21 -5.34
C ARG A 109 -0.47 9.07 -4.09
N ARG A 110 -1.54 8.84 -3.33
CA ARG A 110 -1.77 9.54 -2.05
C ARG A 110 -0.63 9.31 -1.07
N TYR A 111 -0.15 8.07 -0.98
CA TYR A 111 0.99 7.74 -0.13
C TYR A 111 2.28 8.45 -0.59
N ILE A 112 2.55 8.50 -1.89
CA ILE A 112 3.66 9.27 -2.46
C ILE A 112 3.55 10.76 -2.12
N THR A 113 2.35 11.35 -2.25
CA THR A 113 2.10 12.75 -1.87
C THR A 113 2.39 12.98 -0.39
N SER A 114 1.92 12.08 0.49
CA SER A 114 2.21 12.14 1.92
C SER A 114 3.72 12.06 2.21
N LEU A 115 4.44 11.14 1.56
CA LEU A 115 5.90 11.04 1.68
C LEU A 115 6.62 12.30 1.20
N LYS A 116 6.13 12.96 0.14
CA LYS A 116 6.69 14.25 -0.32
C LYS A 116 6.49 15.36 0.71
N ALA A 117 5.36 15.39 1.41
CA ALA A 117 5.12 16.31 2.51
C ALA A 117 6.07 16.05 3.69
N SER A 118 6.18 14.78 4.13
CA SER A 118 7.14 14.38 5.17
C SER A 118 8.58 14.73 4.80
N PHE A 119 8.98 14.50 3.54
CA PHE A 119 10.30 14.91 3.04
C PHE A 119 10.54 16.42 3.17
N ARG A 120 9.55 17.26 2.84
CA ARG A 120 9.64 18.72 2.98
C ARG A 120 9.86 19.12 4.44
N LEU A 121 9.18 18.47 5.38
CA LEU A 121 9.33 18.74 6.80
C LEU A 121 10.70 18.33 7.35
N VAL A 122 11.17 17.14 6.98
CA VAL A 122 12.50 16.67 7.38
C VAL A 122 13.58 17.59 6.78
N ASP A 123 13.50 17.98 5.50
CA ASP A 123 14.49 18.93 4.91
C ASP A 123 14.45 20.31 5.59
N ARG A 124 13.27 20.80 5.99
CA ARG A 124 13.14 22.05 6.74
C ARG A 124 13.76 21.96 8.14
N LYS A 125 13.55 20.84 8.85
CA LYS A 125 14.19 20.59 10.16
C LYS A 125 15.71 20.59 10.04
N ILE A 126 16.26 19.87 9.06
CA ILE A 126 17.72 19.84 8.78
C ILE A 126 18.26 21.26 8.54
N LYS A 127 17.56 22.09 7.76
CA LYS A 127 17.98 23.48 7.51
C LYS A 127 18.00 24.31 8.81
N ARG A 128 16.98 24.19 9.65
CA ARG A 128 16.90 24.88 10.96
C ARG A 128 18.03 24.45 11.89
N THR A 129 18.23 23.14 12.06
CA THR A 129 19.27 22.59 12.93
C THR A 129 20.69 23.03 12.51
N LYS A 130 20.96 23.10 11.20
CA LYS A 130 22.24 23.64 10.69
C LYS A 130 22.44 25.12 11.02
N SER A 131 21.37 25.93 10.93
CA SER A 131 21.42 27.36 11.26
C SER A 131 21.64 27.63 12.76
N THR A 132 21.02 26.81 13.62
CA THR A 132 21.17 26.96 15.08
C THR A 132 22.57 26.58 15.54
N ARG A 133 23.20 25.55 14.94
CA ARG A 133 24.61 25.21 15.21
C ARG A 133 25.57 26.33 14.83
N THR A 134 25.40 26.95 13.66
CA THR A 134 26.27 28.07 13.26
C THR A 134 26.14 29.26 14.19
N ALA A 135 24.95 29.53 14.74
CA ALA A 135 24.76 30.61 15.70
C ALA A 135 25.38 30.29 17.07
N PHE A 136 25.25 29.05 17.56
CA PHE A 136 25.83 28.64 18.83
C PHE A 136 27.35 28.53 18.77
N ASP A 137 27.92 27.97 17.68
CA ASP A 137 29.37 27.92 17.48
C ASP A 137 29.98 29.33 17.33
N LEU A 138 29.30 30.25 16.64
CA LEU A 138 29.78 31.62 16.47
C LEU A 138 29.62 32.46 17.75
N ALA A 139 28.53 32.28 18.49
CA ALA A 139 28.34 32.91 19.81
C ALA A 139 29.36 32.37 20.83
N SER A 140 29.58 31.06 20.87
CA SER A 140 30.57 30.43 21.77
C SER A 140 32.00 30.83 21.42
N ALA A 141 32.32 30.94 20.13
CA ALA A 141 33.62 31.47 19.70
C ALA A 141 33.79 32.95 20.06
N SER A 142 32.72 33.76 19.95
CA SER A 142 32.77 35.18 20.30
C SER A 142 32.88 35.45 21.80
N THR A 143 32.26 34.64 22.66
CA THR A 143 32.42 34.76 24.13
C THR A 143 33.80 34.30 24.61
N ALA A 144 34.37 33.26 23.98
CA ALA A 144 35.74 32.84 24.27
C ALA A 144 36.78 33.91 23.89
N LEU A 145 36.62 34.56 22.72
CA LEU A 145 37.53 35.62 22.28
C LEU A 145 37.36 36.92 23.08
N GLY A 146 36.13 37.26 23.50
CA GLY A 146 35.87 38.41 24.37
C GLY A 146 36.47 38.27 25.78
N GLY A 147 36.49 37.05 26.34
CA GLY A 147 37.13 36.75 27.62
C GLY A 147 38.66 36.74 27.57
N THR A 148 39.26 36.45 26.41
CA THR A 148 40.73 36.46 26.24
C THR A 148 41.30 37.85 25.98
N ILE A 149 40.54 38.78 25.40
CA ILE A 149 41.03 40.14 25.13
C ILE A 149 41.03 41.01 26.40
N PHE A 150 40.09 40.78 27.33
CA PHE A 150 40.07 41.47 28.63
C PHE A 150 41.13 40.96 29.63
N SER A 151 41.65 39.73 29.46
CA SER A 151 42.70 39.19 30.33
C SER A 151 44.13 39.52 29.88
N SER A 152 44.30 40.09 28.68
CA SER A 152 45.59 40.46 28.09
C SER A 152 45.92 41.96 28.15
N LEU A 153 45.15 42.78 28.88
CA LEU A 153 45.47 44.21 29.07
C LEU A 153 46.65 44.37 30.07
N PRO A 154 47.63 45.26 29.80
CA PRO A 154 48.92 45.27 30.48
C PRO A 154 48.98 46.04 31.83
N GLY A 155 47.84 46.44 32.42
CA GLY A 155 47.81 47.21 33.68
C GLY A 155 47.51 46.36 34.92
N GLU A 156 48.40 46.37 35.92
CA GLU A 156 48.22 45.61 37.18
C GLU A 156 47.07 46.11 38.09
N GLY A 157 46.49 47.28 37.81
CA GLY A 157 45.40 47.88 38.59
C GLY A 157 43.97 47.45 38.19
N GLU A 158 43.77 46.78 37.06
CA GLU A 158 42.43 46.37 36.57
C GLU A 158 42.21 44.85 36.57
N LYS A 159 43.18 44.07 37.07
CA LYS A 159 43.05 42.60 37.19
C LYS A 159 42.16 42.17 38.37
N THR A 160 41.77 43.08 39.24
CA THR A 160 40.97 42.80 40.46
C THR A 160 39.45 42.89 40.25
N VAL A 161 38.96 43.37 39.11
CA VAL A 161 37.50 43.41 38.82
C VAL A 161 36.98 42.06 38.30
N GLY A 162 37.86 41.18 37.80
CA GLY A 162 37.47 39.84 37.32
C GLY A 162 37.34 38.76 38.40
N LYS A 163 37.51 39.09 39.69
CA LYS A 163 37.56 38.09 40.79
C LYS A 163 36.41 38.18 41.80
N ILE A 164 35.37 38.95 41.52
CA ILE A 164 34.12 38.93 42.32
C ILE A 164 33.08 38.12 41.55
N LEU A 165 33.08 36.82 41.84
CA LEU A 165 32.00 35.90 41.49
C LEU A 165 30.70 36.34 42.19
N PRO A 166 29.54 36.46 41.52
CA PRO A 166 28.30 36.14 42.19
C PRO A 166 28.24 34.62 42.29
N SER A 167 28.47 34.15 43.50
CA SER A 167 28.18 32.83 44.01
C SER A 167 26.71 32.49 43.79
N VAL A 168 26.35 32.06 42.58
CA VAL A 168 25.17 31.24 42.35
C VAL A 168 25.65 30.07 41.52
N GLY A 169 25.98 28.99 42.23
CA GLY A 169 26.21 27.69 41.63
C GLY A 169 24.91 27.18 41.01
N ILE A 170 24.55 27.69 39.85
CA ILE A 170 23.86 26.87 38.87
C ILE A 170 24.97 25.98 38.33
N ALA A 171 25.13 24.81 38.94
CA ALA A 171 25.73 23.70 38.24
C ALA A 171 24.95 23.57 36.93
N MET A 172 25.54 24.06 35.84
CA MET A 172 25.13 23.64 34.51
C MET A 172 25.49 22.17 34.42
N VAL A 173 24.65 21.33 35.04
CA VAL A 173 24.52 19.94 34.64
C VAL A 173 24.36 20.03 33.13
N PRO A 174 25.27 19.44 32.33
CA PRO A 174 25.07 19.42 30.90
C PRO A 174 23.74 18.70 30.71
N VAL A 175 22.71 19.44 30.37
CA VAL A 175 21.44 18.86 29.98
C VAL A 175 21.76 18.13 28.68
N LYS A 176 22.14 16.85 28.79
CA LYS A 176 22.18 15.93 27.65
C LYS A 176 20.78 15.72 27.06
N GLU A 177 19.74 16.27 27.70
CA GLU A 177 18.34 16.22 27.29
C GLU A 177 17.87 17.47 26.54
N ALA A 178 18.51 17.77 25.43
CA ALA A 178 17.90 18.40 24.26
C ALA A 178 18.89 18.29 23.10
N THR A 179 19.49 17.10 22.92
CA THR A 179 20.32 16.85 21.74
C THR A 179 19.38 16.82 20.55
N ALA A 180 19.27 17.97 19.87
CA ALA A 180 18.65 18.07 18.55
C ALA A 180 19.14 16.88 17.70
N PRO A 181 18.27 16.21 16.93
CA PRO A 181 18.63 15.00 16.20
C PRO A 181 19.95 15.21 15.45
N ASN A 182 20.84 14.22 15.52
CA ASN A 182 22.08 14.27 14.76
C ASN A 182 21.73 14.55 13.30
N SER A 183 22.26 15.64 12.72
CA SER A 183 21.90 16.04 11.35
C SER A 183 22.19 14.96 10.30
N SER A 184 23.04 13.98 10.64
CA SER A 184 23.30 12.76 9.86
C SER A 184 22.10 11.80 9.85
N TYR A 185 21.41 11.64 10.98
CA TYR A 185 20.22 10.80 11.09
C TYR A 185 19.08 11.40 10.25
N GLU A 186 18.75 12.67 10.43
CA GLU A 186 17.71 13.33 9.63
C GLU A 186 18.03 13.34 8.13
N GLN A 187 19.31 13.54 7.75
CA GLN A 187 19.75 13.45 6.35
C GLN A 187 19.63 12.03 5.79
N SER A 188 19.90 11.00 6.60
CA SER A 188 19.73 9.60 6.21
C SER A 188 18.25 9.28 6.01
N THR A 189 17.39 9.72 6.92
CA THR A 189 15.93 9.60 6.81
C THR A 189 15.39 10.32 5.57
N ALA A 190 15.83 11.56 5.30
CA ALA A 190 15.42 12.30 4.09
C ALA A 190 15.90 11.61 2.80
N THR A 191 17.09 11.01 2.81
CA THR A 191 17.61 10.23 1.68
C THR A 191 16.78 8.97 1.46
N LEU A 192 16.42 8.26 2.54
CA LEU A 192 15.57 7.08 2.52
C LEU A 192 14.19 7.41 1.93
N ILE A 193 13.51 8.43 2.45
CA ILE A 193 12.21 8.90 1.93
C ILE A 193 12.31 9.19 0.44
N ARG A 194 13.36 9.90 0.01
CA ARG A 194 13.56 10.25 -1.40
C ARG A 194 13.77 9.04 -2.29
N SER A 195 14.55 8.04 -1.85
CA SER A 195 14.71 6.80 -2.61
C SER A 195 13.42 6.00 -2.70
N SER A 196 12.64 5.94 -1.61
CA SER A 196 11.37 5.23 -1.57
C SER A 196 10.33 5.88 -2.47
N ILE A 197 10.23 7.22 -2.48
CA ILE A 197 9.35 7.96 -3.42
C ILE A 197 9.68 7.59 -4.87
N LYS A 198 10.96 7.67 -5.26
CA LYS A 198 11.38 7.37 -6.64
C LYS A 198 11.14 5.91 -7.03
N ARG A 199 11.35 4.99 -6.10
CA ARG A 199 11.08 3.55 -6.31
C ARG A 199 9.59 3.33 -6.57
N LEU A 200 8.71 3.92 -5.75
CA LEU A 200 7.27 3.81 -5.94
C LEU A 200 6.81 4.44 -7.26
N GLU A 201 7.33 5.62 -7.63
CA GLU A 201 7.03 6.27 -8.92
C GLU A 201 7.46 5.42 -10.11
N TYR A 202 8.69 4.87 -10.07
CA TYR A 202 9.19 3.96 -11.11
C TYR A 202 8.31 2.71 -11.22
N LEU A 203 7.98 2.11 -10.08
CA LEU A 203 7.17 0.90 -10.02
C LEU A 203 5.76 1.14 -10.58
N MET A 204 5.14 2.27 -10.27
CA MET A 204 3.85 2.67 -10.84
C MET A 204 3.91 2.86 -12.36
N GLN A 205 5.02 3.39 -12.88
CA GLN A 205 5.21 3.60 -14.31
C GLN A 205 5.45 2.28 -15.05
N GLU A 206 6.24 1.38 -14.47
CA GLU A 206 6.55 0.07 -15.06
C GLU A 206 5.34 -0.87 -15.07
N ASN A 207 4.50 -0.82 -14.03
CA ASN A 207 3.37 -1.73 -13.87
C ASN A 207 2.04 -1.16 -14.39
N GLN A 208 2.07 -0.23 -15.35
CA GLN A 208 0.84 0.27 -15.98
C GLN A 208 0.12 -0.85 -16.75
N LEU A 209 -1.21 -0.77 -16.79
CA LEU A 209 -2.03 -1.67 -17.60
C LEU A 209 -1.93 -1.26 -19.06
N VAL A 210 -1.75 -2.24 -19.94
CA VAL A 210 -1.69 -2.01 -21.39
C VAL A 210 -3.11 -1.97 -22.00
N GLY A 211 -4.14 -2.34 -21.23
CA GLY A 211 -5.55 -2.24 -21.58
C GLY A 211 -6.46 -2.90 -20.52
N ASP A 212 -7.76 -2.96 -20.81
CA ASP A 212 -8.77 -3.46 -19.86
C ASP A 212 -8.69 -4.97 -19.60
N ARG A 213 -8.08 -5.73 -20.52
CA ARG A 213 -7.92 -7.18 -20.43
C ARG A 213 -6.44 -7.58 -20.36
N ASP A 214 -5.69 -6.91 -19.51
CA ASP A 214 -4.28 -7.22 -19.28
C ASP A 214 -4.14 -8.53 -18.46
N PRO A 215 -3.57 -9.61 -19.03
CA PRO A 215 -3.46 -10.89 -18.32
C PRO A 215 -2.52 -10.82 -17.11
N GLU A 216 -1.64 -9.82 -17.04
CA GLU A 216 -0.71 -9.63 -15.93
C GLU A 216 -1.29 -8.74 -14.82
N ILE A 217 -2.56 -8.33 -14.90
CA ILE A 217 -3.19 -7.44 -13.93
C ILE A 217 -3.04 -7.91 -12.48
N LEU A 218 -3.16 -9.22 -12.25
CA LEU A 218 -2.99 -9.80 -10.91
C LEU A 218 -1.54 -9.69 -10.42
N ASN A 219 -0.57 -9.96 -11.29
CA ASN A 219 0.85 -9.88 -10.96
C ASN A 219 1.28 -8.43 -10.70
N LYS A 220 0.87 -7.50 -11.59
CA LYS A 220 1.13 -6.06 -11.46
C LYS A 220 0.51 -5.50 -10.18
N SER A 221 -0.75 -5.88 -9.88
CA SER A 221 -1.44 -5.50 -8.64
C SER A 221 -0.71 -6.01 -7.40
N ARG A 222 -0.29 -7.28 -7.39
CA ARG A 222 0.46 -7.89 -6.28
C ARG A 222 1.79 -7.17 -6.06
N LYS A 223 2.58 -6.94 -7.12
CA LYS A 223 3.85 -6.20 -7.04
C LYS A 223 3.68 -4.81 -6.42
N ILE A 224 2.74 -3.99 -6.91
CA ILE A 224 2.48 -2.65 -6.35
C ILE A 224 2.08 -2.75 -4.89
N ARG A 225 1.18 -3.68 -4.54
CA ARG A 225 0.68 -3.85 -3.18
C ARG A 225 1.77 -4.28 -2.20
N ASP A 226 2.60 -5.24 -2.59
CA ASP A 226 3.66 -5.78 -1.73
C ASP A 226 4.75 -4.73 -1.49
N GLU A 227 5.13 -4.00 -2.54
CA GLU A 227 6.12 -2.92 -2.44
C GLU A 227 5.58 -1.72 -1.65
N LEU A 228 4.31 -1.36 -1.83
CA LEU A 228 3.67 -0.33 -1.02
C LEU A 228 3.70 -0.71 0.47
N LYS A 229 3.31 -1.94 0.82
CA LYS A 229 3.36 -2.45 2.19
C LYS A 229 4.78 -2.45 2.74
N GLN A 230 5.75 -2.91 1.95
CA GLN A 230 7.16 -2.92 2.35
C GLN A 230 7.66 -1.51 2.66
N MET A 231 7.34 -0.52 1.82
CA MET A 231 7.70 0.88 2.05
C MET A 231 7.00 1.45 3.29
N GLN A 232 5.72 1.15 3.50
CA GLN A 232 4.98 1.57 4.69
C GLN A 232 5.62 1.03 5.98
N ILE A 233 6.09 -0.22 5.97
CA ILE A 233 6.79 -0.83 7.12
C ILE A 233 8.15 -0.13 7.34
N GLN A 234 8.92 0.09 6.27
CA GLN A 234 10.23 0.74 6.38
C GLN A 234 10.17 2.19 6.85
N LEU A 235 9.06 2.88 6.56
CA LEU A 235 8.87 4.30 6.84
C LEU A 235 7.85 4.54 7.96
N ILE A 236 7.59 3.53 8.79
CA ILE A 236 6.58 3.60 9.86
C ILE A 236 6.89 4.70 10.89
N ASP A 237 8.16 4.92 11.18
CA ASP A 237 8.62 5.90 12.19
C ASP A 237 8.72 7.33 11.65
N ILE A 238 8.43 7.55 10.36
CA ILE A 238 8.49 8.88 9.76
C ILE A 238 7.19 9.62 10.06
N PRO A 239 7.25 10.84 10.61
CA PRO A 239 6.04 11.61 10.88
C PRO A 239 5.33 11.92 9.56
N TYR A 240 4.10 11.43 9.45
CA TYR A 240 3.15 11.82 8.41
C TYR A 240 2.52 13.14 8.81
N THR A 241 2.35 14.04 7.84
CA THR A 241 1.58 15.27 8.03
C THR A 241 0.47 15.36 7.03
N GLU A 242 -0.76 15.46 7.53
CA GLU A 242 -1.98 15.76 6.80
C GLU A 242 -2.07 17.27 6.45
N GLU A 243 -0.94 17.94 6.22
CA GLU A 243 -1.04 19.28 5.66
C GLU A 243 -1.60 19.13 4.23
N ASN A 244 -2.75 19.77 3.98
CA ASN A 244 -3.38 19.93 2.66
C ASN A 244 -2.49 20.79 1.75
N ILE A 245 -1.25 20.36 1.52
CA ILE A 245 -0.31 21.02 0.65
C ILE A 245 -0.67 20.61 -0.77
N ASP A 246 -0.80 21.60 -1.66
CA ASP A 246 -1.04 21.37 -3.08
C ASP A 246 0.02 20.42 -3.67
N GLU A 247 -0.43 19.36 -4.34
CA GLU A 247 0.45 18.32 -4.92
C GLU A 247 1.46 18.93 -5.88
N LYS A 248 1.07 19.99 -6.60
CA LYS A 248 1.94 20.72 -7.52
C LYS A 248 3.10 21.39 -6.79
N GLU A 249 2.85 21.99 -5.63
CA GLU A 249 3.89 22.63 -4.82
C GLU A 249 4.89 21.59 -4.28
N LEU A 250 4.39 20.46 -3.78
CA LEU A 250 5.21 19.36 -3.29
C LEU A 250 6.10 18.78 -4.40
N ASN A 251 5.54 18.57 -5.58
CA ASN A 251 6.28 18.10 -6.75
C ASN A 251 7.36 19.10 -7.18
N ALA A 252 7.03 20.39 -7.24
CA ALA A 252 7.99 21.44 -7.59
C ALA A 252 9.14 21.52 -6.58
N TYR A 253 8.83 21.37 -5.29
CA TYR A 253 9.83 21.33 -4.23
C TYR A 253 10.74 20.11 -4.33
N PHE A 254 10.16 18.92 -4.50
CA PHE A 254 10.89 17.65 -4.57
C PHE A 254 11.83 17.57 -5.78
N ASN A 255 11.41 18.14 -6.91
CA ASN A 255 12.17 18.16 -8.16
C ASN A 255 13.13 19.35 -8.29
N ASN A 256 13.15 20.27 -7.33
CA ASN A 256 14.00 21.45 -7.38
C ASN A 256 15.49 21.07 -7.45
N PRO A 257 16.27 21.61 -8.41
CA PRO A 257 17.70 21.27 -8.57
C PRO A 257 18.54 21.57 -7.31
N LYS A 258 18.16 22.61 -6.53
CA LYS A 258 18.84 22.95 -5.27
C LYS A 258 18.64 21.87 -4.20
N VAL A 259 17.44 21.28 -4.14
CA VAL A 259 17.13 20.18 -3.22
C VAL A 259 17.80 18.91 -3.71
N ASN A 260 17.71 18.62 -5.02
CA ASN A 260 18.33 17.45 -5.64
C ASN A 260 19.84 17.40 -5.41
N LYS A 261 20.54 18.54 -5.50
CA LYS A 261 21.99 18.61 -5.30
C LYS A 261 22.43 18.18 -3.89
N LYS A 262 21.60 18.40 -2.87
CA LYS A 262 21.93 18.03 -1.47
C LYS A 262 21.96 16.52 -1.24
N TYR A 263 21.09 15.79 -1.93
CA TYR A 263 20.86 14.36 -1.73
C TYR A 263 21.44 13.50 -2.86
N LYS A 264 22.26 14.09 -3.75
CA LYS A 264 23.04 13.31 -4.72
C LYS A 264 24.17 12.60 -3.99
N PRO A 265 24.41 11.31 -4.25
CA PRO A 265 25.58 10.62 -3.72
C PRO A 265 26.82 11.37 -4.18
N LYS A 266 27.72 11.70 -3.26
CA LYS A 266 29.03 12.25 -3.61
C LYS A 266 29.79 11.14 -4.32
N MET A 267 30.01 11.30 -5.63
CA MET A 267 30.99 10.45 -6.32
C MET A 267 32.34 10.73 -5.66
N LYS A 268 32.87 9.74 -4.96
CA LYS A 268 34.28 9.75 -4.58
C LYS A 268 35.05 9.72 -5.90
N LYS A 269 35.80 10.79 -6.18
CA LYS A 269 36.87 10.75 -7.16
C LYS A 269 38.02 9.93 -6.58
#